data_AF-A0A917EXL1-F1
#
_entry.id   AF-A0A917EXL1-F1
#
_cell.length_a   1.000
_cell.length_b   1.000
_cell.length_c   1.000
_cell.angle_alpha   90.00
_cell.angle_beta   90.00
_cell.angle_gamma   90.00
#
_symmetry.space_group_name_H-M   'P 1'
#
loop_
_entity.id
_entity.type
_entity.pdbx_description
1 polymer ?
#
loop_
_entity_poly.entity_id
_entity_poly.type
_entity_poly.pdbx_seq_one_letter_code
_entity_poly.pdbx_strand_id
1 'polypeptide(L)' 'MKLSQRIIIGIIIGVALVYGFQVGMIVSDNILIIWLIALLIGLAARVIAQFILKKLY' A
#
# COMPACT_ATOMS: atom_id res chain seq x y z
N MET A 1 -18.47 0.28 -7.75
CA MET A 1 -17.16 0.91 -8.00
C MET A 1 -16.94 0.99 -9.50
N LYS A 2 -16.71 2.18 -10.05
CA LYS A 2 -16.41 2.32 -11.49
C LYS A 2 -15.06 1.65 -11.79
N LEU A 3 -14.91 1.06 -12.98
CA LEU A 3 -13.69 0.34 -13.39
C LEU A 3 -12.42 1.19 -13.14
N SER A 4 -12.51 2.50 -13.40
CA SER A 4 -11.46 3.49 -13.18
C SER A 4 -11.00 3.59 -11.72
N GLN A 5 -11.91 3.53 -10.74
CA GLN A 5 -11.55 3.57 -9.32
C GLN A 5 -10.77 2.33 -8.89
N ARG A 6 -11.13 1.17 -9.45
CA ARG A 6 -10.47 -0.10 -9.13
C ARG A 6 -9.03 -0.15 -9.65
N ILE A 7 -8.79 0.46 -10.83
CA ILE A 7 -7.46 0.62 -11.41
C ILE A 7 -6.62 1.59 -10.55
N ILE A 8 -7.20 2.72 -10.12
CA ILE A 8 -6.51 3.70 -9.27
C ILE A 8 -6.08 3.07 -7.93
N ILE A 9 -6.97 2.30 -7.29
CA ILE A 9 -6.62 1.56 -6.05
C ILE A 9 -5.47 0.59 -6.32
N GLY A 10 -5.54 -0.17 -7.42
CA GLY A 10 -4.48 -1.12 -7.79
C GLY A 10 -3.12 -0.47 -7.94
N ILE A 11 -3.06 0.69 -8.61
CA ILE A 11 -1.83 1.46 -8.78
C ILE A 11 -1.31 1.97 -7.43
N ILE A 12 -2.18 2.54 -6.59
CA ILE A 12 -1.80 3.05 -5.27
C ILE A 12 -1.25 1.92 -4.39
N ILE A 13 -1.89 0.75 -4.38
CA ILE A 13 -1.42 -0.41 -3.63
C ILE A 13 -0.06 -0.90 -4.16
N GLY A 14 0.11 -0.98 -5.48
CA GLY A 14 1.38 -1.37 -6.09
C GLY A 14 2.53 -0.44 -5.71
N VAL A 15 2.32 0.87 -5.81
CA VAL A 15 3.32 1.88 -5.41
C VAL A 15 3.60 1.80 -3.91
N ALA A 16 2.57 1.67 -3.07
CA ALA A 16 2.72 1.58 -1.63
C ALA A 16 3.47 0.32 -1.18
N LEU A 17 3.27 -0.81 -1.84
CA LEU A 17 4.02 -2.05 -1.55
C LEU A 17 5.50 -1.90 -1.88
N VAL A 18 5.84 -1.28 -3.02
CA VAL A 18 7.24 -1.04 -3.41
C VAL A 18 7.93 -0.08 -2.43
N TYR A 19 7.26 1.00 -2.06
CA TYR A 19 7.78 1.92 -1.03
C TYR A 19 7.89 1.23 0.34
N GLY A 20 6.90 0.45 0.73
CA GLY A 20 6.91 -0.27 2.00
C GLY A 20 8.02 -1.32 2.09
N PHE A 21 8.34 -1.97 0.97
CA PHE A 21 9.46 -2.91 0.89
C PHE A 21 10.80 -2.18 0.99
N GLN A 22 10.97 -1.07 0.26
CA GLN A 22 12.18 -0.24 0.38
C GLN A 22 12.39 0.30 1.79
N VAL A 23 11.34 0.82 2.43
CA VAL A 23 11.39 1.27 3.83
C VAL A 23 11.76 0.11 4.75
N GLY A 24 11.16 -1.08 4.55
CA GLY A 24 11.51 -2.27 5.30
C GLY A 24 13.01 -2.59 5.21
N MET A 25 13.57 -2.59 3.99
CA MET A 25 15.00 -2.84 3.76
C MET A 25 15.91 -1.80 4.40
N ILE A 26 15.48 -0.54 4.49
CA ILE A 26 16.25 0.54 5.15
C ILE A 26 16.21 0.37 6.68
N VAL A 27 15.09 -0.09 7.22
CA VAL A 27 14.87 -0.20 8.68
C VAL A 27 15.47 -1.49 9.24
N SER A 28 15.56 -2.57 8.46
CA SER A 28 16.03 -3.86 8.95
C SER A 28 16.64 -4.72 7.84
N ASP A 29 17.73 -5.41 8.16
CA ASP A 29 18.31 -6.47 7.32
C ASP A 29 17.55 -7.80 7.41
N ASN A 30 16.62 -7.93 8.37
CA ASN A 30 15.87 -9.16 8.56
C ASN A 30 14.66 -9.22 7.63
N ILE A 31 14.71 -10.11 6.65
CA ILE A 31 13.67 -10.31 5.63
C ILE A 31 12.25 -10.48 6.21
N LEU A 32 12.11 -11.13 7.37
CA LEU A 32 10.81 -11.27 8.03
C LEU A 32 10.24 -9.91 8.47
N ILE A 33 11.08 -9.02 8.99
CA ILE A 33 10.68 -7.69 9.44
C ILE A 33 10.36 -6.80 8.24
N ILE A 34 11.17 -6.88 7.17
CA ILE A 34 10.95 -6.17 5.90
C ILE A 34 9.57 -6.51 5.34
N TRP A 35 9.24 -7.80 5.25
CA TRP A 35 7.93 -8.26 4.76
C TRP A 35 6.79 -7.81 5.67
N LEU A 36 6.97 -7.84 6.98
CA LEU A 36 5.95 -7.43 7.95
C LEU A 36 5.65 -5.92 7.84
N ILE A 37 6.68 -5.08 7.66
CA ILE A 37 6.55 -3.64 7.42
C ILE A 37 5.88 -3.39 6.07
N ALA A 38 6.32 -4.06 5.00
CA ALA A 38 5.75 -3.90 3.66
C ALA A 38 4.26 -4.26 3.62
N LEU A 39 3.86 -5.34 4.30
CA LEU A 39 2.47 -5.76 4.42
C LEU A 39 1.62 -4.77 5.22
N LEU A 40 2.15 -4.25 6.33
CA LEU A 40 1.46 -3.23 7.13
C LEU A 40 1.23 -1.95 6.31
N ILE A 41 2.24 -1.51 5.55
CA ILE A 41 2.14 -0.32 4.69
C ILE A 41 1.15 -0.57 3.53
N GLY A 42 1.19 -1.75 2.90
CA GLY A 42 0.24 -2.12 1.85
C GLY A 42 -1.21 -2.15 2.34
N LEU A 43 -1.45 -2.67 3.55
CA LEU A 43 -2.77 -2.65 4.19
C LEU A 43 -3.22 -1.23 4.53
N ALA A 44 -2.34 -0.42 5.12
CA ALA A 44 -2.65 0.98 5.43
C ALA A 44 -2.98 1.77 4.16
N ALA A 45 -2.21 1.59 3.09
CA ALA A 45 -2.46 2.22 1.79
C ALA A 45 -3.81 1.79 1.19
N ARG A 46 -4.20 0.52 1.32
CA ARG A 46 -5.52 0.04 0.91
C ARG A 46 -6.64 0.75 1.68
N VAL A 47 -6.51 0.87 3.01
CA VAL A 47 -7.50 1.55 3.85
C VAL A 47 -7.60 3.03 3.47
N ILE A 48 -6.46 3.72 3.33
CA ILE A 48 -6.40 5.13 2.93
C ILE A 48 -7.01 5.33 1.53
N ALA A 49 -6.66 4.50 0.55
CA ALA A 49 -7.19 4.59 -0.80
C ALA A 49 -8.72 4.37 -0.84
N GLN A 50 -9.24 3.40 -0.08
CA GLN A 50 -10.68 3.20 0.05
C GLN A 50 -11.36 4.39 0.73
N PHE A 51 -10.74 4.97 1.76
CA PHE A 51 -11.28 6.12 2.48
C PHE A 51 -11.35 7.36 1.60
N ILE A 52 -10.28 7.65 0.84
CA ILE A 52 -10.24 8.75 -0.12
C ILE A 52 -11.31 8.57 -1.20
N LEU A 53 -11.44 7.37 -1.76
CA LEU A 53 -12.44 7.12 -2.81
C LEU A 53 -13.87 7.19 -2.30
N LYS A 54 -14.12 6.81 -1.05
CA LYS A 54 -15.43 6.93 -0.40
C LYS A 54 -15.76 8.37 0.01
N LYS A 55 -14.75 9.25 0.09
CA LYS A 55 -14.92 10.68 0.37
C LYS A 55 -15.08 11.50 -0.91
N LEU A 56 -14.56 11.01 -2.03
CA LEU A 56 -14.60 11.67 -3.35
C LEU A 56 -15.87 11.35 -4.16
N TYR A 57 -16.62 10.31 -3.78
CA TYR A 57 -17.89 9.87 -4.38
C TYR A 57 -18.98 9.79 -3.32
#